data_AF-A0A7K9F078-F1
#
_entry.id   AF-A0A7K9F078-F1
#
_cell.length_a   1.000
_cell.length_b   1.000
_cell.length_c   1.000
_cell.angle_alpha   90.00
_cell.angle_beta   90.00
_cell.angle_gamma   90.00
#
_symmetry.space_group_name_H-M   'P 1'
#
loop_
_entity.id
_entity.type
_entity.pdbx_description
1 polymer ?
#
loop_
_entity_poly.entity_id
_entity_poly.type
_entity_poly.pdbx_seq_one_letter_code
_entity_poly.pdbx_strand_id
1 'polypeptide(L)'
;AFKQKQALTVHQRVHTGERPFACPHCPKAFKQKQALTVHQRVHNGERPFLCAHCPKTFKQKQALTIHQRIHLGERPFACPHCPKA
;
A
#
# COMPACT_ATOMS: atom_id res chain seq x y z
N ALA A 1 19.75 -0.84 -8.87
CA ALA A 1 20.07 0.27 -9.80
C ALA A 1 18.77 0.94 -10.26
N PHE A 2 18.77 2.26 -10.49
CA PHE A 2 17.58 3.05 -10.84
C PHE A 2 17.67 3.58 -12.27
N LYS A 3 16.57 3.53 -13.04
CA LYS A 3 16.50 4.07 -14.41
C LYS A 3 16.38 5.60 -14.46
N GLN A 4 15.92 6.24 -13.38
CA GLN A 4 15.64 7.67 -13.31
C GLN A 4 16.25 8.27 -12.05
N LYS A 5 16.82 9.48 -12.17
CA LYS A 5 17.43 10.21 -11.04
C LYS A 5 16.43 10.46 -9.91
N GLN A 6 15.19 10.84 -10.25
CA GLN A 6 14.14 11.09 -9.26
C GLN A 6 13.84 9.84 -8.41
N ALA A 7 13.81 8.65 -9.03
CA ALA A 7 13.59 7.40 -8.31
C ALA A 7 14.75 7.09 -7.34
N LEU A 8 16.00 7.37 -7.74
CA LEU A 8 17.16 7.27 -6.86
C LEU A 8 17.07 8.25 -5.68
N THR A 9 16.74 9.52 -5.91
CA THR A 9 16.60 10.53 -4.84
C THR A 9 15.52 10.12 -3.83
N VAL A 10 14.36 9.65 -4.31
CA VAL A 10 13.30 9.14 -3.43
C VAL A 10 13.77 7.90 -2.66
N HIS A 11 14.53 7.00 -3.30
CA HIS A 11 15.10 5.84 -2.63
C HIS A 11 16.12 6.22 -1.55
N GLN A 12 16.96 7.25 -1.76
CA GLN A 12 17.94 7.69 -0.77
C GLN A 12 17.31 8.09 0.57
N ARG A 13 16.06 8.59 0.57
CA ARG A 13 15.28 8.84 1.79
C ARG A 13 15.07 7.60 2.66
N VAL A 14 15.24 6.40 2.10
CA VAL A 14 15.20 5.16 2.87
C VAL A 14 16.38 5.04 3.81
N HIS A 15 17.56 5.47 3.38
CA HIS A 15 18.79 5.42 4.16
C HIS A 15 18.90 6.59 5.11
N THR A 16 18.53 7.79 4.67
CA THR A 16 18.63 9.01 5.51
C THR A 16 17.50 9.13 6.53
N GLY A 17 16.40 8.41 6.33
CA GLY A 17 15.21 8.52 7.17
C GLY A 17 14.36 9.78 6.91
N GLU A 18 14.76 10.63 5.95
CA GLU A 18 14.05 11.87 5.61
C GLU A 18 12.59 11.59 5.21
N ARG A 19 11.65 12.31 5.83
CA ARG A 19 10.21 12.18 5.60
C ARG A 19 9.60 13.57 5.38
N PRO A 20 9.76 14.17 4.20
CA PRO A 20 9.37 15.56 3.97
C PRO A 20 7.86 15.78 3.94
N PHE A 21 7.05 14.73 3.87
CA PHE A 21 5.59 14.83 3.78
C PHE A 21 4.93 14.48 5.11
N ALA A 22 4.70 15.48 5.96
CA ALA A 22 4.03 15.33 7.24
C ALA A 22 2.50 15.28 7.10
N CYS A 23 1.83 14.49 7.95
CA CYS A 23 0.38 14.49 8.07
C CYS A 23 -0.08 15.67 8.93
N PRO A 24 -1.07 16.46 8.50
CA PRO A 24 -1.58 17.57 9.30
C PRO A 24 -2.43 17.12 10.50
N HIS A 25 -2.87 15.86 10.54
CA HIS A 25 -3.79 15.36 11.57
C HIS A 25 -3.11 14.43 12.59
N CYS A 26 -1.85 14.06 12.40
CA CYS A 26 -1.11 13.22 13.34
C CYS A 26 0.41 13.34 13.15
N PRO A 27 1.24 12.84 14.09
CA PRO A 27 2.71 12.96 14.01
C PRO A 27 3.38 12.16 12.88
N LYS A 28 2.62 11.46 12.02
CA LYS A 28 3.19 10.60 10.98
C LYS A 28 3.70 11.43 9.80
N ALA A 29 4.88 11.09 9.32
CA ALA A 29 5.46 11.65 8.10
C ALA A 29 5.94 10.55 7.14
N PHE A 30 5.95 10.89 5.85
CA PHE A 30 6.15 9.97 4.73
C PHE A 30 7.29 10.42 3.80
N LYS A 31 7.95 9.45 3.15
CA LYS A 31 9.02 9.67 2.17
C LYS A 31 8.50 10.17 0.81
N GLN A 32 7.22 9.97 0.52
CA GLN A 32 6.57 10.28 -0.75
C GLN A 32 5.19 10.91 -0.52
N LYS A 33 4.81 11.87 -1.38
CA LYS A 33 3.51 12.55 -1.33
C LYS A 33 2.34 11.59 -1.49
N GLN A 34 2.44 10.63 -2.42
CA GLN A 34 1.39 9.63 -2.64
C GLN A 34 1.11 8.80 -1.38
N ALA A 35 2.13 8.45 -0.61
CA ALA A 35 1.97 7.72 0.64
C ALA A 35 1.22 8.55 1.70
N LEU A 36 1.49 9.86 1.78
CA LEU A 36 0.72 10.77 2.63
C LEU A 36 -0.75 10.85 2.19
N THR A 37 -1.02 11.03 0.89
CA THR A 37 -2.40 11.09 0.36
C THR A 37 -3.19 9.82 0.69
N VAL A 38 -2.57 8.65 0.52
CA VAL A 38 -3.19 7.37 0.88
C VAL A 38 -3.39 7.26 2.39
N HIS A 39 -2.44 7.75 3.19
CA HIS A 39 -2.56 7.75 4.65
C HIS A 39 -3.70 8.65 5.15
N GLN A 40 -3.94 9.80 4.51
CA GLN A 40 -5.03 10.71 4.89
C GLN A 40 -6.41 10.03 4.84
N ARG A 41 -6.58 8.99 4.02
CA ARG A 41 -7.78 8.13 4.00
C ARG A 41 -8.08 7.45 5.35
N VAL A 42 -7.10 7.38 6.24
CA VAL A 42 -7.29 6.87 7.61
C VAL A 42 -8.06 7.86 8.47
N HIS A 43 -7.87 9.16 8.25
CA HIS A 43 -8.50 10.22 9.03
C HIS A 43 -9.93 10.51 8.56
N ASN A 44 -10.16 10.59 7.25
CA ASN A 44 -11.49 10.91 6.69
C ASN A 44 -12.39 9.68 6.48
N GLY A 45 -11.87 8.47 6.68
CA GLY A 45 -12.62 7.23 6.49
C GLY A 45 -12.88 6.83 5.03
N GLU A 46 -12.32 7.54 4.05
CA GLU A 46 -12.54 7.30 2.62
C GLU A 46 -12.05 5.89 2.20
N ARG A 47 -12.93 5.13 1.56
CA ARG A 47 -12.65 3.78 1.04
C ARG A 47 -13.13 3.66 -0.41
N PRO A 48 -12.38 4.24 -1.37
CA PRO A 48 -12.86 4.38 -2.73
C PRO A 48 -12.89 3.07 -3.52
N PHE A 49 -12.32 1.98 -2.98
CA PHE A 49 -12.21 0.71 -3.68
C PHE A 49 -13.23 -0.29 -3.14
N LEU A 50 -14.29 -0.55 -3.91
CA LEU A 50 -15.36 -1.51 -3.60
C LEU A 50 -15.02 -2.90 -4.14
N CYS A 51 -15.36 -3.95 -3.37
CA CYS A 51 -15.34 -5.32 -3.88
C CYS A 51 -16.59 -5.61 -4.71
N ALA A 52 -16.42 -6.22 -5.88
CA ALA A 52 -17.54 -6.60 -6.74
C ALA A 52 -18.34 -7.82 -6.22
N HIS A 53 -17.74 -8.63 -5.35
CA HIS A 53 -18.34 -9.89 -4.87
C HIS A 53 -18.91 -9.80 -3.45
N CYS A 54 -18.64 -8.70 -2.72
CA CYS A 54 -19.17 -8.51 -1.37
C CYS A 54 -19.21 -7.03 -0.96
N PRO A 55 -19.93 -6.65 0.12
CA PRO A 55 -20.05 -5.24 0.55
C PRO A 55 -18.76 -4.59 1.09
N LYS A 56 -17.61 -5.28 1.07
CA LYS A 56 -16.36 -4.76 1.65
C LYS A 56 -15.75 -3.67 0.79
N THR A 57 -15.27 -2.62 1.46
CA THR A 57 -14.57 -1.48 0.84
C THR A 57 -13.16 -1.30 1.43
N PHE A 58 -12.25 -0.76 0.62
CA PHE A 58 -10.83 -0.66 0.93
C PHE A 58 -10.29 0.75 0.69
N LYS A 59 -9.29 1.15 1.48
CA LYS A 59 -8.57 2.42 1.34
C LYS A 59 -7.56 2.43 0.19
N GLN A 60 -7.15 1.24 -0.29
CA GLN A 60 -6.11 1.06 -1.31
C GLN A 60 -6.49 -0.02 -2.33
N LYS A 61 -6.14 0.19 -3.60
CA LYS A 61 -6.37 -0.78 -4.69
C LYS A 61 -5.68 -2.11 -4.44
N GLN A 62 -4.43 -2.10 -3.98
CA GLN A 62 -3.68 -3.32 -3.68
C GLN A 62 -4.39 -4.17 -2.60
N ALA A 63 -4.98 -3.54 -1.58
CA ALA A 63 -5.73 -4.25 -0.54
C ALA A 63 -6.99 -4.91 -1.12
N LEU A 64 -7.69 -4.24 -2.04
CA LEU A 64 -8.80 -4.84 -2.78
C LEU A 64 -8.32 -6.02 -3.64
N THR A 65 -7.25 -5.87 -4.40
CA THR A 65 -6.70 -6.95 -5.26
C THR A 65 -6.32 -8.19 -4.44
N ILE A 66 -5.67 -7.99 -3.28
CA ILE A 66 -5.34 -9.10 -2.36
C ILE A 66 -6.63 -9.73 -1.81
N HIS A 67 -7.61 -8.91 -1.43
CA HIS A 67 -8.89 -9.42 -0.93
C HIS A 67 -9.64 -10.26 -1.98
N GLN A 68 -9.62 -9.85 -3.25
CA GLN A 68 -10.31 -10.55 -4.33
C GLN A 68 -9.81 -11.99 -4.53
N ARG A 69 -8.56 -12.28 -4.16
CA ARG A 69 -8.00 -13.64 -4.19
C ARG A 69 -8.80 -14.64 -3.35
N ILE A 70 -9.45 -14.18 -2.28
CA ILE A 70 -10.30 -15.01 -1.43
C ILE A 70 -11.53 -15.50 -2.20
N HIS A 71 -12.12 -14.65 -3.04
CA HIS A 71 -13.27 -15.02 -3.86
C HIS A 71 -12.89 -15.96 -5.01
N LEU A 72 -11.66 -15.83 -5.50
CA LEU A 72 -11.12 -16.67 -6.58
C LEU A 72 -10.48 -17.97 -6.06
N GLY A 73 -10.35 -18.14 -4.74
CA GLY A 73 -9.61 -19.25 -4.14
C GLY A 73 -8.12 -19.29 -4.52
N GLU A 74 -7.55 -18.17 -4.98
CA GLU A 74 -6.16 -18.10 -5.41
C GLU A 74 -5.19 -18.28 -4.23
N ARG A 75 -4.20 -19.17 -4.41
CA ARG A 75 -3.12 -19.41 -3.45
C ARG A 75 -1.75 -19.26 -4.14
N PRO A 76 -1.25 -18.02 -4.28
CA PRO A 76 -0.05 -17.74 -5.09
C PRO A 76 1.27 -18.19 -4.45
N PHE A 77 1.24 -18.56 -3.17
CA PHE A 77 2.44 -18.90 -2.41
C PHE A 77 2.33 -20.34 -1.96
N ALA A 78 3.21 -21.21 -2.47
CA ALA A 78 3.30 -22.60 -2.05
C ALA A 78 4.48 -22.80 -1.10
N CYS A 79 4.32 -23.70 -0.13
CA CYS A 79 5.44 -24.15 0.69
C CYS A 79 6.32 -25.12 -0.13
N PRO A 80 7.64 -24.89 -0.25
CA PRO A 80 8.52 -25.83 -0.96
C PRO A 80 8.74 -27.14 -0.20
N HIS A 81 8.36 -27.21 1.08
CA HIS A 81 8.61 -28.35 1.96
C HIS A 81 7.36 -29.18 2.27
N CYS A 82 6.17 -28.75 1.86
CA CYS A 82 4.94 -29.50 2.12
C CYS A 82 3.84 -29.15 1.10
N PRO A 83 2.79 -29.98 0.93
CA PRO A 83 1.74 -29.78 -0.08
C PRO A 83 0.78 -28.62 0.24
N LYS A 84 1.11 -27.77 1.22
CA LYS A 84 0.29 -26.61 1.58
C LYS A 84 0.63 -25.42 0.67
N ALA A 85 -0.41 -24.86 0.10
CA ALA A 85 -0.46 -23.55 -0.54
C ALA A 85 -1.45 -22.65 0.21
#